data_AF-A0A7V2ST71-F1
#
_entry.id   AF-A0A7V2ST71-F1
#
_cell.length_a   1.000
_cell.length_b   1.000
_cell.length_c   1.000
_cell.angle_alpha   90.00
_cell.angle_beta   90.00
_cell.angle_gamma   90.00
#
_symmetry.space_group_name_H-M   'P 1'
#
loop_
_entity.id
_entity.type
_entity.pdbx_description
1 polymer ?
#
loop_
_entity_poly.entity_id
_entity_poly.type
_entity_poly.pdbx_seq_one_letter_code
_entity_poly.pdbx_strand_id
1 'polypeptide(L)'
;LFKALGGFAVNRSKTTKLTTKMAEFINSQDKIALALAPEGTRSNKKYWKTGFYYIALEAKVPIAFAVMDYENRQIGIKDSFMPTGDIDADMEIIRNFFKDIKGKHPDKQGSIEIKPK
;
A
#
# COMPACT_ATOMS: atom_id res chain seq x y z
N LEU A 1 0.42 25.76 4.72
CA LEU A 1 -0.24 24.88 5.72
C LEU A 1 0.10 23.40 5.50
N PHE A 2 -0.40 22.73 4.45
CA PHE A 2 -0.18 21.28 4.28
C PHE A 2 1.28 20.82 4.25
N LYS A 3 2.19 21.53 3.57
CA LYS A 3 3.63 21.22 3.58
C LYS A 3 4.26 21.31 4.98
N ALA A 4 3.83 22.28 5.79
CA ALA A 4 4.34 22.47 7.16
C ALA A 4 3.85 21.36 8.11
N LEU A 5 2.79 20.64 7.74
CA LEU A 5 2.27 19.47 8.45
C LEU A 5 2.84 18.15 7.87
N GLY A 6 3.87 18.21 7.02
CA GLY A 6 4.45 17.03 6.36
C GLY A 6 3.70 16.56 5.11
N GLY A 7 2.75 17.34 4.60
CA GLY A 7 1.99 17.01 3.40
C GLY A 7 2.79 17.18 2.11
N PHE A 8 2.90 16.10 1.34
CA PHE A 8 3.54 16.09 0.03
C PHE A 8 2.52 16.27 -1.10
N ALA A 9 2.64 17.38 -1.85
CA ALA A 9 1.73 17.68 -2.96
C ALA A 9 2.07 16.83 -4.18
N VAL A 10 1.12 15.99 -4.60
CA VAL A 10 1.29 15.07 -5.72
C VAL A 10 0.39 15.45 -6.89
N ASN A 11 0.98 15.63 -8.07
CA ASN A 11 0.21 15.80 -9.30
C ASN A 11 -0.09 14.42 -9.91
N ARG A 12 -1.37 14.02 -9.87
CA ARG A 12 -1.83 12.69 -10.31
C ARG A 12 -2.08 12.56 -11.82
N SER A 13 -1.89 13.62 -12.60
CA SER A 13 -2.06 13.60 -14.07
C SER A 13 -1.00 12.77 -14.81
N LYS A 14 0.13 12.42 -14.16
CA LYS A 14 1.22 11.64 -14.76
C LYS A 14 1.68 10.54 -13.79
N THR A 15 1.08 9.35 -13.89
CA THR A 15 1.28 8.21 -12.97
C THR A 15 2.74 7.76 -12.84
N THR A 16 3.48 7.62 -13.94
CA THR A 16 4.90 7.18 -13.90
C THR A 16 5.80 8.20 -13.19
N LYS A 17 5.49 9.49 -13.28
CA LYS A 17 6.25 10.52 -12.55
C LYS A 17 5.91 10.56 -11.07
N LEU A 18 4.82 9.92 -10.65
CA LEU A 18 4.39 9.94 -9.27
C LEU A 18 5.15 8.92 -8.42
N THR A 19 5.33 7.70 -8.91
CA THR A 19 6.04 6.64 -8.16
C THR A 19 7.49 7.05 -7.90
N THR A 20 8.19 7.50 -8.93
CA THR A 20 9.58 7.99 -8.83
C THR A 20 9.71 9.16 -7.87
N LYS A 21 8.84 10.17 -7.96
CA LYS A 21 8.86 11.31 -7.04
C LYS A 21 8.61 10.90 -5.60
N MET A 22 7.74 9.92 -5.37
CA MET A 22 7.49 9.40 -4.02
C MET A 22 8.70 8.62 -3.50
N ALA A 23 9.37 7.85 -4.35
CA ALA A 23 10.58 7.13 -3.98
C ALA A 23 11.74 8.08 -3.64
N GLU A 24 11.97 9.10 -4.48
CA GLU A 24 12.93 10.18 -4.21
C GLU A 24 12.60 10.90 -2.90
N PHE A 25 11.32 11.19 -2.66
CA PHE A 25 10.89 11.82 -1.42
C PHE A 25 11.17 10.92 -0.22
N ILE A 26 10.84 9.63 -0.28
CA ILE A 26 11.12 8.68 0.81
C ILE A 26 12.62 8.64 1.13
N ASN A 27 13.47 8.58 0.10
CA ASN A 27 14.92 8.56 0.25
C ASN A 27 15.50 9.89 0.76
N SER A 28 14.78 11.00 0.61
CA SER A 28 15.19 12.32 1.11
C SER A 28 14.91 12.53 2.60
N GLN A 29 14.16 11.65 3.25
CA GLN A 29 13.77 11.78 4.66
C GLN A 29 14.58 10.83 5.53
N ASP A 30 15.10 11.32 6.67
CA ASP A 30 15.81 10.48 7.64
C ASP A 30 14.91 9.38 8.22
N LYS A 31 13.62 9.69 8.43
CA LYS A 31 12.59 8.77 8.91
C LYS A 31 11.25 9.12 8.30
N ILE A 32 10.59 8.15 7.66
CA ILE A 32 9.27 8.31 7.07
C ILE A 32 8.47 7.00 7.11
N ALA A 33 7.17 7.11 7.32
CA ALA A 33 6.22 6.05 7.08
C ALA A 33 5.13 6.56 6.13
N LEU A 34 4.88 5.82 5.04
CA LEU A 34 3.86 6.15 4.06
C LEU A 34 2.73 5.11 4.13
N ALA A 35 1.58 5.51 4.65
CA ALA A 35 0.40 4.66 4.70
C ALA A 35 -0.47 4.86 3.44
N LEU A 36 -0.75 3.77 2.73
CA LEU A 36 -1.59 3.77 1.53
C LEU A 36 -2.61 2.64 1.62
N ALA A 37 -3.88 2.97 1.37
CA ALA A 37 -4.90 1.95 1.12
C ALA A 37 -4.86 1.59 -0.38
N PRO A 38 -4.47 0.36 -0.76
CA PRO A 38 -4.25 -0.01 -2.16
C PRO A 38 -5.54 -0.07 -3.00
N GLU A 39 -6.69 -0.30 -2.36
CA GLU A 39 -8.01 -0.18 -2.98
C GLU A 39 -8.26 1.25 -3.55
N GLY A 40 -7.69 2.26 -2.89
CA GLY A 40 -7.60 3.63 -3.41
C GLY A 40 -8.91 4.38 -3.52
N THR A 41 -10.03 3.80 -3.08
CA THR A 41 -11.37 4.41 -3.00
C THR A 41 -12.09 3.95 -1.73
N ARG A 42 -13.09 4.75 -1.29
CA ARG A 42 -14.03 4.34 -0.22
C ARG A 42 -15.16 3.43 -0.75
N SER A 43 -15.21 3.22 -2.06
CA SER A 43 -16.13 2.31 -2.75
C SER A 43 -15.38 1.08 -3.23
N ASN A 44 -16.07 -0.07 -3.21
CA ASN A 44 -15.51 -1.36 -3.61
C ASN A 44 -15.04 -1.31 -5.06
N LYS A 45 -13.75 -1.57 -5.28
CA LYS A 45 -13.17 -1.74 -6.61
C LYS A 45 -12.60 -3.13 -6.76
N LYS A 46 -12.84 -3.69 -7.95
CA LYS A 46 -12.38 -5.03 -8.32
C LYS A 46 -10.86 -5.22 -8.27
N TYR A 47 -10.10 -4.14 -8.45
CA TYR A 47 -8.64 -4.23 -8.52
C TYR A 47 -7.97 -3.17 -7.67
N TRP A 48 -6.94 -3.59 -6.94
CA TRP A 48 -5.99 -2.75 -6.24
C TRP A 48 -5.13 -1.95 -7.20
N LYS A 49 -4.77 -0.74 -6.79
CA LYS A 49 -3.77 0.08 -7.46
C LYS A 49 -2.39 -0.43 -7.07
N THR A 50 -1.52 -0.64 -8.05
CA THR A 50 -0.16 -1.16 -7.86
C THR A 50 0.87 -0.08 -7.51
N GLY A 51 0.46 1.17 -7.35
CA GLY A 51 1.39 2.29 -7.10
C GLY A 51 2.21 2.13 -5.81
N PHE A 52 1.63 1.57 -4.75
CA PHE A 52 2.36 1.32 -3.49
C PHE A 52 3.55 0.37 -3.71
N TYR A 53 3.35 -0.66 -4.53
CA TYR A 53 4.33 -1.69 -4.82
C TYR A 53 5.54 -1.10 -5.56
N TYR A 54 5.28 -0.35 -6.63
CA TYR A 54 6.36 0.28 -7.40
C TYR A 54 7.09 1.38 -6.62
N ILE A 55 6.39 2.12 -5.75
CA ILE A 55 7.04 3.08 -4.84
C ILE A 55 8.01 2.35 -3.91
N ALA A 56 7.58 1.25 -3.29
CA ALA A 56 8.42 0.48 -2.36
C ALA A 56 9.63 -0.15 -3.07
N LEU A 57 9.41 -0.72 -4.26
CA LEU A 57 10.45 -1.31 -5.08
C LEU A 57 11.51 -0.27 -5.51
N GLU A 58 11.08 0.90 -5.99
CA GLU A 58 11.97 1.97 -6.45
C GLU A 58 12.70 2.65 -5.29
N ALA A 59 12.02 2.84 -4.16
CA ALA A 59 12.62 3.40 -2.94
C ALA A 59 13.50 2.40 -2.19
N LYS A 60 13.45 1.11 -2.52
CA LYS A 60 14.12 0.02 -1.80
C LYS A 60 13.76 0.03 -0.31
N VAL A 61 12.46 0.09 -0.02
CA VAL A 61 11.92 0.04 1.34
C VAL A 61 10.92 -1.10 1.50
N PRO A 62 10.77 -1.68 2.70
CA PRO A 62 9.84 -2.77 2.91
C PRO A 62 8.38 -2.30 2.83
N ILE A 63 7.51 -3.20 2.40
CA ILE A 63 6.05 -3.04 2.47
C ILE A 63 5.59 -3.62 3.81
N ALA A 64 5.07 -2.78 4.69
CA ALA A 64 4.56 -3.18 5.99
C ALA A 64 3.04 -3.40 5.96
N PHE A 65 2.57 -4.44 6.64
CA PHE A 65 1.16 -4.81 6.70
C PHE A 65 0.47 -4.20 7.91
N ALA A 66 -0.23 -3.09 7.67
CA ALA A 66 -1.14 -2.49 8.63
C ALA A 66 -2.48 -3.25 8.64
N VAL A 67 -2.87 -3.72 9.82
CA VAL A 67 -4.04 -4.58 10.03
C VAL A 67 -5.02 -3.91 10.99
N MET A 68 -6.30 -4.04 10.68
CA MET A 68 -7.43 -3.81 11.59
C MET A 68 -8.30 -5.07 11.59
N ASP A 69 -7.96 -5.99 12.49
CA ASP A 69 -8.62 -7.27 12.66
C ASP A 69 -9.69 -7.15 13.74
N TYR A 70 -10.95 -7.08 13.32
CA TYR A 70 -12.09 -6.88 14.22
C TYR A 70 -12.52 -8.17 14.93
N GLU A 71 -12.22 -9.34 14.34
CA GLU A 71 -12.53 -10.64 14.96
C GLU A 71 -11.64 -10.85 16.19
N ASN A 72 -10.33 -10.62 16.03
CA ASN A 72 -9.37 -10.77 17.13
C ASN A 72 -9.14 -9.49 17.95
N ARG A 73 -9.80 -8.38 17.58
CA ARG A 73 -9.66 -7.04 18.20
C ARG A 73 -8.22 -6.54 18.22
N GLN A 74 -7.50 -6.74 17.13
CA GLN A 74 -6.10 -6.35 16.99
C GLN A 74 -5.93 -5.25 15.93
N ILE A 75 -5.14 -4.24 16.26
CA ILE A 75 -4.72 -3.19 15.33
C ILE A 75 -3.20 -3.04 15.41
N GLY A 76 -2.55 -2.90 14.26
CA GLY A 76 -1.11 -2.64 14.25
C GLY A 76 -0.44 -3.02 12.94
N ILE A 77 0.88 -2.89 12.94
CA ILE A 77 1.76 -3.40 11.88
C ILE A 77 2.23 -4.78 12.33
N LYS A 78 1.89 -5.82 11.57
CA LYS A 78 2.10 -7.21 12.00
C LYS A 78 3.26 -7.92 11.29
N ASP A 79 3.55 -7.53 10.05
CA ASP A 79 4.64 -8.10 9.27
C ASP A 79 5.09 -7.11 8.19
N SER A 80 6.21 -7.40 7.54
CA SER A 80 6.71 -6.65 6.39
C SER A 80 7.60 -7.50 5.52
N PHE A 81 7.63 -7.21 4.22
CA PHE A 81 8.55 -7.87 3.30
C PHE A 81 9.17 -6.87 2.32
N MET A 82 10.32 -7.24 1.74
CA MET A 82 10.91 -6.48 0.65
C MET A 82 10.35 -6.94 -0.68
N PRO A 83 9.82 -6.02 -1.53
CA PRO A 83 9.34 -6.40 -2.84
C PRO A 83 10.51 -6.91 -3.70
N THR A 84 10.30 -8.04 -4.36
CA THR A 84 11.28 -8.76 -5.17
C THR A 84 11.37 -8.21 -6.59
N GLY A 85 10.31 -7.53 -7.04
CA GLY A 85 10.13 -7.12 -8.44
C GLY A 85 9.18 -8.04 -9.20
N ASP A 86 8.95 -9.26 -8.71
CA ASP A 86 7.88 -10.14 -9.20
C ASP A 86 6.57 -9.80 -8.47
N ILE A 87 5.77 -8.92 -9.09
CA ILE A 87 4.53 -8.44 -8.49
C ILE A 87 3.52 -9.57 -8.28
N ASP A 88 3.52 -10.61 -9.10
CA ASP A 88 2.52 -11.68 -9.00
C ASP A 88 2.84 -12.56 -7.79
N ALA A 89 4.11 -12.94 -7.62
CA ALA A 89 4.59 -13.67 -6.44
C ALA A 89 4.43 -12.84 -5.15
N ASP A 90 4.80 -11.57 -5.18
CA ASP A 90 4.71 -10.70 -4.01
C ASP A 90 3.26 -10.41 -3.61
N MET A 91 2.36 -10.29 -4.57
CA MET A 91 0.92 -10.18 -4.28
C MET A 91 0.35 -11.47 -3.69
N GLU A 92 0.92 -12.64 -4.00
CA GLU A 92 0.55 -13.88 -3.33
C GLU A 92 0.93 -13.89 -1.85
N ILE A 93 2.10 -13.37 -1.50
CA ILE A 93 2.50 -13.15 -0.09
C ILE A 93 1.48 -12.26 0.62
N ILE A 94 1.10 -11.14 -0.01
CA ILE A 94 0.12 -10.20 0.54
C ILE A 94 -1.25 -10.89 0.73
N ARG A 95 -1.74 -11.64 -0.26
CA ARG A 95 -3.00 -12.40 -0.16
C ARG A 95 -2.96 -13.40 0.98
N ASN A 96 -1.90 -14.18 1.05
CA ASN A 96 -1.74 -15.22 2.06
C ASN A 96 -1.70 -14.64 3.47
N PHE A 97 -1.09 -13.47 3.64
CA PHE A 97 -1.08 -12.76 4.92
C PHE A 97 -2.48 -12.26 5.33
N PHE A 98 -3.23 -11.65 4.40
CA PHE A 98 -4.52 -11.02 4.72
C PHE A 98 -5.73 -11.98 4.69
N LYS A 99 -5.56 -13.24 4.26
CA LYS A 99 -6.67 -14.19 4.05
C LYS A 99 -7.55 -14.42 5.29
N ASP A 100 -6.95 -14.41 6.48
CA ASP A 100 -7.64 -14.66 7.75
C ASP A 100 -8.02 -13.37 8.49
N ILE A 101 -7.68 -12.20 7.92
CA ILE A 101 -7.98 -10.90 8.52
C ILE A 101 -9.40 -10.46 8.14
N LYS A 102 -10.26 -10.29 9.15
CA LYS A 102 -11.63 -9.81 8.98
C LYS A 102 -11.78 -8.36 9.39
N GLY A 103 -12.20 -7.54 8.42
CA GLY A 103 -12.61 -6.16 8.68
C GLY A 103 -13.95 -6.07 9.42
N LYS A 104 -14.30 -4.87 9.90
CA LYS A 104 -15.59 -4.60 10.57
C LYS A 104 -16.82 -4.95 9.72
N HIS A 105 -16.68 -4.81 8.39
CA HIS A 105 -17.69 -5.13 7.39
C HIS A 105 -17.08 -6.10 6.37
N PRO A 106 -17.03 -7.41 6.66
CA PRO A 106 -16.40 -8.41 5.79
C PRO A 106 -17.03 -8.46 4.39
N ASP A 107 -18.33 -8.17 4.29
CA ASP A 107 -19.10 -8.09 3.04
C ASP A 107 -18.62 -6.96 2.10
N LYS A 108 -17.89 -5.97 2.63
CA LYS A 108 -17.35 -4.84 1.87
C LYS A 108 -15.85 -4.93 1.64
N GLN A 109 -15.20 -6.02 2.04
CA GLN A 109 -13.78 -6.23 1.83
C GLN A 109 -13.53 -6.51 0.34
N GLY A 110 -12.84 -5.60 -0.34
CA GLY A 110 -12.47 -5.77 -1.74
C GLY A 110 -11.51 -6.95 -1.93
N SER A 111 -11.58 -7.61 -3.08
CA SER A 111 -10.64 -8.68 -3.41
C SER A 111 -9.22 -8.12 -3.58
N ILE A 112 -8.23 -8.87 -3.11
CA ILE A 112 -6.81 -8.53 -3.26
C ILE A 112 -6.35 -8.98 -4.65
N GLU A 113 -6.81 -8.26 -5.67
CA GLU A 113 -6.49 -8.52 -7.07
C GLU A 113 -5.82 -7.30 -7.70
N ILE A 114 -4.85 -7.54 -8.57
CA ILE A 114 -4.28 -6.49 -9.42
C ILE A 114 -4.89 -6.58 -10.81
N LYS A 115 -4.98 -5.46 -11.52
CA LYS A 115 -5.49 -5.46 -12.89
C LYS A 115 -4.53 -6.29 -13.77
N PRO A 116 -5.01 -7.28 -14.54
CA PRO A 116 -4.17 -8.02 -15.48
C PRO A 116 -3.55 -7.05 -16.50
N LYS A 117 -2.31 -7.34 -16.90
CA LYS A 117 -1.57 -6.56 -17.91
C LYS A 117 -2.22 -6.68 -19.28
#